data_AF-A0A433EZQ2-F1
#
_entry.id   AF-A0A433EZQ2-F1
#
_cell.length_a   1.000
_cell.length_b   1.000
_cell.length_c   1.000
_cell.angle_alpha   90.00
_cell.angle_beta   90.00
_cell.angle_gamma   90.00
#
_symmetry.space_group_name_H-M   'P 1'
#
loop_
_entity.id
_entity.type
_entity.pdbx_description
1 polymer ?
#
loop_
_entity_poly.entity_id
_entity_poly.type
_entity_poly.pdbx_seq_one_letter_code
_entity_poly.pdbx_strand_id
1 'polypeptide(L)'
;MNFDVSFRLLKLNKLQAHTLEREVPRSSFKYVDSKSCYVGVIPLTEDIFDPLMIFFERQQINIADCDIFLSVFSGKDTDIIDVPSSVNKMLKHINCKLVFSYTAAGND
;
A
#
# COMPACT_ATOMS: atom_id res chain seq x y z
N MET A 1 1.88 -20.34 1.03
CA MET A 1 2.23 -19.13 0.27
C MET A 1 1.29 -18.03 0.71
N ASN A 2 1.82 -16.91 1.17
CA ASN A 2 1.01 -15.74 1.50
C ASN A 2 1.36 -14.61 0.52
N PHE A 3 0.34 -13.95 0.00
CA PHE A 3 0.48 -12.89 -0.98
C PHE A 3 -0.45 -11.75 -0.58
N ASP A 4 0.14 -10.62 -0.21
CA ASP A 4 -0.57 -9.44 0.28
C ASP A 4 -0.24 -8.23 -0.59
N VAL A 5 -1.27 -7.45 -0.92
CA VAL A 5 -1.14 -6.22 -1.69
C VAL A 5 -1.75 -5.07 -0.92
N SER A 6 -0.98 -3.99 -0.79
CA SER A 6 -1.42 -2.79 -0.10
C SER A 6 -0.95 -1.53 -0.82
N PHE A 7 -1.79 -0.50 -0.83
CA PHE A 7 -1.38 0.85 -1.18
C PHE A 7 -0.85 1.53 0.09
N ARG A 8 0.33 2.15 0.00
CA ARG A 8 0.95 2.84 1.15
C ARG A 8 1.13 4.32 0.86
N LEU A 9 0.82 5.11 1.87
CA LEU A 9 1.11 6.53 1.92
C LEU A 9 2.36 6.68 2.78
N LEU A 10 3.47 7.05 2.18
CA LEU A 10 4.80 7.00 2.81
C LEU A 10 5.12 8.23 3.66
N LYS A 11 4.32 9.29 3.52
CA LYS A 11 4.52 10.55 4.23
C LYS A 11 3.20 11.27 4.45
N LEU A 12 2.61 11.05 5.62
CA LEU A 12 1.45 11.76 6.10
C LEU A 12 1.83 12.62 7.30
N ASN A 13 1.18 13.79 7.41
CA ASN A 13 1.14 14.52 8.67
C ASN A 13 0.08 13.92 9.62
N LYS A 14 0.08 14.36 10.87
CA LYS A 14 -0.83 13.83 11.91
C LYS A 14 -2.31 13.94 11.51
N LEU A 15 -2.72 15.07 10.94
CA LEU A 15 -4.11 15.29 10.52
C LEU A 15 -4.49 14.33 9.40
N GLN A 16 -3.67 14.24 8.34
CA GLN A 16 -3.89 13.33 7.22
C GLN A 16 -3.98 11.87 7.67
N ALA A 17 -3.14 11.44 8.61
CA ALA A 17 -3.15 10.08 9.14
C ALA A 17 -4.47 9.74 9.86
N HIS A 18 -4.96 10.63 10.73
CA HIS A 18 -6.25 10.41 11.39
C HIS A 18 -7.44 10.54 10.43
N THR A 19 -7.35 11.39 9.42
CA THR A 19 -8.38 11.48 8.37
C THR A 19 -8.43 10.20 7.53
N LEU A 20 -7.28 9.60 7.23
CA LEU A 20 -7.18 8.35 6.47
C LEU A 20 -8.03 7.25 7.12
N GLU A 21 -7.80 6.99 8.41
CA GLU A 21 -8.51 5.95 9.17
C GLU A 21 -10.03 6.20 9.26
N ARG A 22 -10.47 7.45 9.16
CA ARG A 22 -11.88 7.84 9.18
C ARG A 22 -12.58 7.75 7.82
N GLU A 23 -11.88 8.11 6.74
CA GLU A 23 -12.47 8.26 5.41
C GLU A 23 -12.24 7.05 4.50
N VAL A 24 -11.16 6.29 4.73
CA VAL A 24 -10.78 5.15 3.90
C VAL A 24 -10.94 3.86 4.71
N PRO A 25 -11.96 3.01 4.41
CA PRO A 25 -12.21 1.78 5.14
C PRO A 25 -10.99 0.85 5.21
N ARG A 26 -10.82 0.15 6.35
CA ARG A 26 -9.73 -0.83 6.56
C ARG A 26 -8.32 -0.26 6.40
N SER A 27 -8.18 1.04 6.27
CA SER A 27 -6.88 1.70 6.34
C SER A 27 -6.37 1.68 7.78
N SER A 28 -5.06 1.77 7.91
CA SER A 28 -4.38 1.95 9.18
C SER A 28 -3.20 2.88 8.96
N PHE A 29 -2.63 3.41 10.04
CA PHE A 29 -1.40 4.18 9.96
C PHE A 29 -0.48 3.90 11.14
N LYS A 30 0.81 4.17 10.95
CA LYS A 30 1.82 4.07 12.00
C LYS A 30 2.76 5.27 11.93
N TYR A 31 3.16 5.79 13.09
CA TYR A 31 4.23 6.78 13.15
C TYR A 31 5.59 6.10 12.97
N VAL A 32 6.45 6.69 12.13
CA VAL A 32 7.80 6.21 11.85
C VAL A 32 8.80 7.25 12.33
N ASP A 33 9.40 7.01 13.50
CA ASP A 33 10.32 7.96 14.15
C ASP A 33 11.48 8.38 13.23
N SER A 34 12.05 7.40 12.51
CA SER A 34 13.21 7.63 11.63
C SER A 34 12.94 8.58 10.46
N LYS A 35 11.66 8.80 10.10
CA LYS A 35 11.24 9.72 9.03
C LYS A 35 10.42 10.90 9.59
N SER A 36 10.15 10.89 10.89
CA SER A 36 9.30 11.84 11.60
C SER A 36 7.94 12.08 10.89
N CYS A 37 7.36 11.02 10.33
CA CYS A 37 6.10 11.08 9.59
C CYS A 37 5.20 9.88 9.91
N TYR A 38 3.94 9.94 9.48
CA TYR A 38 3.04 8.80 9.51
C TYR A 38 3.05 8.06 8.17
N VAL A 39 3.05 6.74 8.23
CA VAL A 39 2.88 5.85 7.07
C VAL A 39 1.49 5.23 7.13
N GLY A 40 0.68 5.47 6.12
CA GLY A 40 -0.63 4.85 5.94
C GLY A 40 -0.52 3.56 5.15
N VAL A 41 -1.34 2.56 5.49
CA VAL A 41 -1.42 1.26 4.81
C VAL A 41 -2.89 0.95 4.54
N ILE A 42 -3.19 0.67 3.28
CA ILE A 42 -4.54 0.39 2.79
C ILE A 42 -4.50 -0.94 2.02
N PRO A 43 -5.18 -2.01 2.49
CA PRO A 43 -5.32 -3.25 1.73
C PRO A 43 -5.97 -2.98 0.39
N LEU A 44 -5.37 -3.44 -0.71
CA LEU A 44 -5.85 -3.10 -2.05
C LEU A 44 -6.95 -4.06 -2.51
N THR A 45 -8.22 -3.70 -2.28
CA THR A 45 -9.40 -4.40 -2.81
C THR A 45 -10.26 -3.45 -3.63
N GLU A 46 -11.10 -3.95 -4.55
CA GLU A 46 -11.78 -3.07 -5.53
C GLU A 46 -12.69 -2.00 -4.90
N ASP A 47 -13.33 -2.32 -3.77
CA ASP A 47 -14.21 -1.40 -3.03
C ASP A 47 -13.48 -0.24 -2.36
N ILE A 48 -12.13 -0.27 -2.30
CA ILE A 48 -11.34 0.80 -1.69
C ILE A 48 -10.91 1.90 -2.66
N PHE A 49 -11.16 1.74 -3.96
CA PHE A 49 -10.59 2.60 -4.99
C PHE A 49 -11.16 4.00 -4.92
N ASP A 50 -12.49 4.12 -4.95
CA ASP A 50 -13.19 5.40 -4.85
C ASP A 50 -12.84 6.19 -3.58
N PRO A 51 -12.96 5.63 -2.36
CA PRO A 51 -12.61 6.38 -1.15
C PRO A 51 -11.11 6.73 -1.10
N LEU A 52 -10.22 5.86 -1.57
CA LEU A 52 -8.78 6.14 -1.62
C LEU A 52 -8.47 7.28 -2.60
N MET A 53 -9.08 7.29 -3.80
CA MET A 53 -8.88 8.35 -4.79
C MET A 53 -9.38 9.70 -4.27
N ILE A 54 -10.59 9.72 -3.69
CA ILE A 54 -11.15 10.93 -3.08
C ILE A 54 -10.22 11.45 -1.98
N PHE A 55 -9.72 10.58 -1.12
CA PHE A 55 -8.76 10.95 -0.08
C PHE A 55 -7.46 11.49 -0.70
N PHE A 56 -6.90 10.80 -1.68
CA PHE A 56 -5.63 11.14 -2.32
C PHE A 56 -5.66 12.54 -2.94
N GLU A 57 -6.74 12.86 -3.67
CA GLU A 57 -6.95 14.16 -4.29
C GLU A 57 -7.20 15.26 -3.24
N ARG A 58 -8.11 15.02 -2.28
CA ARG A 58 -8.46 16.01 -1.25
C ARG A 58 -7.30 16.36 -0.33
N GLN A 59 -6.51 15.36 0.06
CA GLN A 59 -5.37 15.56 0.94
C GLN A 59 -4.11 16.01 0.19
N GLN A 60 -4.19 16.17 -1.13
CA GLN A 60 -3.10 16.61 -2.00
C GLN A 60 -1.82 15.78 -1.80
N ILE A 61 -1.99 14.45 -1.79
CA ILE A 61 -0.87 13.54 -1.58
C ILE A 61 0.08 13.62 -2.78
N ASN A 62 1.38 13.76 -2.50
CA ASN A 62 2.38 13.72 -3.54
C ASN A 62 2.53 12.28 -4.06
N ILE A 63 2.51 12.10 -5.39
CA ILE A 63 2.67 10.80 -6.02
C ILE A 63 4.00 10.11 -5.66
N ALA A 64 5.05 10.90 -5.36
CA ALA A 64 6.34 10.37 -4.89
C ALA A 64 6.28 9.80 -3.46
N ASP A 65 5.29 10.23 -2.68
CA ASP A 65 5.06 9.84 -1.29
C ASP A 65 4.04 8.69 -1.17
N CYS A 66 3.88 7.88 -2.21
CA CYS A 66 3.06 6.68 -2.17
C CYS A 66 3.66 5.52 -2.99
N ASP A 67 3.21 4.30 -2.69
CA ASP A 67 3.52 3.12 -3.50
C ASP A 67 2.46 2.02 -3.37
N ILE A 68 2.51 1.07 -4.28
CA ILE A 68 1.83 -0.22 -4.13
C ILE A 68 2.88 -1.22 -3.65
N PHE A 69 2.64 -1.80 -2.49
CA PHE A 69 3.48 -2.79 -1.85
C PHE A 69 2.91 -4.19 -2.03
N LEU A 70 3.70 -5.07 -2.63
CA LEU A 70 3.42 -6.50 -2.74
C LEU A 70 4.36 -7.25 -1.81
N SER A 71 3.77 -8.02 -0.90
CA SER A 71 4.51 -8.87 0.02
C SER A 71 4.21 -10.32 -0.32
N VAL A 72 5.27 -11.08 -0.55
CA VAL A 72 5.21 -12.49 -0.89
C VAL A 72 6.01 -13.28 0.13
N PHE A 73 5.34 -14.25 0.72
CA PHE A 73 5.97 -15.27 1.55
C PHE A 73 5.78 -16.63 0.89
N SER A 74 6.87 -17.26 0.44
CA SER A 74 6.85 -18.62 -0.09
C SER A 74 7.78 -19.55 0.68
N GLY A 75 7.43 -20.83 0.71
CA GLY A 75 8.31 -21.90 1.21
C GLY A 75 9.11 -22.59 0.10
N LYS A 76 9.07 -22.05 -1.13
CA LYS A 76 9.82 -22.57 -2.28
C LYS A 76 10.70 -21.46 -2.83
N ASP A 77 11.88 -21.83 -3.31
CA ASP A 77 12.87 -20.88 -3.87
C ASP A 77 12.43 -20.23 -5.18
N THR A 78 11.53 -20.86 -5.92
CA THR A 78 11.02 -20.36 -7.20
C THR A 78 9.52 -20.58 -7.33
N ASP A 79 8.76 -19.49 -7.37
CA ASP A 79 7.33 -19.48 -7.70
C ASP A 79 7.03 -18.33 -8.67
N ILE A 80 6.07 -18.55 -9.57
CA ILE A 80 5.50 -17.50 -10.42
C ILE A 80 4.20 -17.03 -9.78
N ILE A 81 4.01 -15.71 -9.69
CA ILE A 81 2.88 -15.12 -9.00
C ILE A 81 2.19 -14.15 -9.93
N ASP A 82 0.92 -14.44 -10.21
CA ASP A 82 0.08 -13.53 -10.95
C ASP A 82 -0.30 -12.34 -10.06
N VAL A 83 0.09 -11.15 -10.50
CA VAL A 83 -0.27 -9.91 -9.82
C VAL A 83 -1.78 -9.66 -10.00
N PRO A 84 -2.54 -9.40 -8.92
CA PRO A 84 -3.97 -9.14 -9.04
C PRO A 84 -4.26 -7.96 -9.96
N SER A 85 -5.38 -8.05 -10.68
CA SER A 85 -5.85 -6.98 -11.57
C SER A 85 -6.07 -5.66 -10.84
N SER A 86 -6.34 -5.69 -9.53
CA SER A 86 -6.45 -4.49 -8.68
C SER A 86 -5.18 -3.63 -8.72
N VAL A 87 -3.98 -4.23 -8.75
CA VAL A 87 -2.72 -3.47 -8.88
C VAL A 87 -2.69 -2.68 -10.19
N ASN A 88 -2.98 -3.35 -11.30
CA ASN A 88 -2.99 -2.73 -12.62
C ASN A 88 -4.09 -1.65 -12.74
N LYS A 89 -5.26 -1.90 -12.15
CA LYS A 89 -6.33 -0.89 -12.08
C LYS A 89 -5.86 0.32 -11.26
N MET A 90 -5.23 0.12 -10.11
CA MET A 90 -4.76 1.22 -9.27
C MET A 90 -3.68 2.05 -9.97
N LEU A 91 -2.71 1.40 -10.63
CA LEU A 91 -1.64 2.09 -11.39
C LEU A 91 -2.19 2.98 -12.53
N LYS A 92 -3.34 2.62 -13.13
CA LYS A 92 -4.01 3.47 -14.12
C LYS A 92 -4.57 4.76 -13.52
N HIS A 93 -4.91 4.77 -12.23
CA HIS A 93 -5.44 5.94 -11.54
C HIS A 93 -4.32 6.73 -10.85
N ILE A 94 -3.44 6.04 -10.14
CA ILE A 94 -2.32 6.62 -9.41
C ILE A 94 -1.03 5.94 -9.90
N ASN A 95 -0.33 6.63 -10.80
CA ASN A 95 0.94 6.18 -11.41
C ASN A 95 2.12 6.28 -10.42
N CYS A 96 2.00 5.58 -9.29
CA CYS A 96 3.00 5.50 -8.25
C CYS A 96 3.94 4.31 -8.47
N LYS A 97 5.02 4.26 -7.69
CA LYS A 97 5.98 3.16 -7.79
C LYS A 97 5.40 1.85 -7.26
N LEU A 98 5.91 0.74 -7.79
CA LEU A 98 5.67 -0.60 -7.29
C LEU A 98 6.84 -1.04 -6.40
N VAL A 99 6.55 -1.57 -5.21
CA VAL A 99 7.57 -2.10 -4.30
C VAL A 99 7.25 -3.56 -4.00
N PHE A 100 8.22 -4.42 -4.24
CA PHE A 100 8.09 -5.85 -4.07
C PHE A 100 8.99 -6.33 -2.93
N SER A 101 8.44 -7.15 -2.04
CA SER A 101 9.17 -7.85 -0.98
C SER A 101 8.89 -9.33 -1.09
N TYR A 102 9.97 -10.12 -1.11
CA TYR A 102 9.90 -11.57 -1.18
C TYR A 102 10.68 -12.18 -0.04
N THR A 103 10.07 -13.18 0.60
CA THR A 103 10.67 -13.94 1.68
C THR A 103 10.48 -15.43 1.38
N ALA A 104 11.60 -16.14 1.21
CA ALA A 104 11.63 -17.58 1.13
C ALA A 104 11.91 -18.17 2.51
N ALA A 105 11.16 -19.18 2.94
CA ALA A 105 11.58 -20.00 4.07
C ALA A 105 12.78 -20.85 3.59
N GLY A 106 13.98 -20.54 4.09
CA GLY A 106 15.15 -21.36 3.82
C GLY A 106 14.92 -22.77 4.38
N ASN A 107 15.24 -23.79 3.57
CA ASN A 107 15.40 -25.15 4.09
C ASN A 107 16.71 -25.18 4.90
N ASP A 108 16.61 -24.96 6.21
CA ASP A 108 17.66 -25.36 7.16
C ASP A 108 17.63 -26.89 7.38
#